data_AF-A0A7W1KPI2-F1
#
_entry.id   AF-A0A7W1KPI2-F1
#
_cell.length_a   1.000
_cell.length_b   1.000
_cell.length_c   1.000
_cell.angle_alpha   90.00
_cell.angle_beta   90.00
_cell.angle_gamma   90.00
#
_symmetry.space_group_name_H-M   'P 1'
#
loop_
_entity.id
_entity.type
_entity.pdbx_description
1 polymer ?
#
loop_
_entity_poly.entity_id
_entity_poly.type
_entity_poly.pdbx_seq_one_letter_code
_entity_poly.pdbx_strand_id
1 'polypeptide(L)'
;VRDVVLAAIERIAKGCAIAAGLPPERMPEVHVREDEFTPATYNNPELTKRVSASLKSAIGADNVVQKDPTMGGEDFSEYSLPEHSVPAFMFNVGAVDPAKAAESKNNGTPLPSLHSSKFAPVPEPTIRTGMIGMTSAVLDLMKK
;
A
#
# COMPACT_ATOMS: atom_id res chain seq x y z
N VAL A 1 17.18 3.02 2.32
CA VAL A 1 16.35 4.25 2.28
C VAL A 1 15.84 4.63 3.66
N ARG A 2 15.15 3.73 4.40
CA ARG A 2 14.68 3.99 5.79
C ARG A 2 15.76 4.62 6.67
N ASP A 3 16.92 3.99 6.78
CA ASP A 3 17.99 4.46 7.68
C ASP A 3 18.52 5.85 7.29
N VAL A 4 18.56 6.14 5.98
CA VAL A 4 18.94 7.46 5.47
C VAL A 4 17.90 8.52 5.87
N VAL A 5 16.61 8.19 5.80
CA VAL A 5 15.52 9.09 6.21
C VAL A 5 15.55 9.31 7.72
N LEU A 6 15.70 8.26 8.53
CA LEU A 6 15.76 8.36 9.98
C LEU A 6 16.96 9.19 10.44
N ALA A 7 18.15 8.92 9.89
CA ALA A 7 19.35 9.72 10.17
C ALA A 7 19.18 11.18 9.72
N ALA A 8 18.46 11.43 8.62
CA ALA A 8 18.15 12.79 8.18
C ALA A 8 17.18 13.52 9.13
N ILE A 9 16.16 12.84 9.67
CA ILE A 9 15.24 13.41 10.66
C ILE A 9 16.02 13.86 11.89
N GLU A 10 16.87 13.00 12.44
CA GLU A 10 17.69 13.35 13.61
C GLU A 10 18.61 14.54 13.33
N ARG A 11 19.33 14.50 12.20
CA ARG A 11 20.23 15.57 11.79
C ARG A 11 19.50 16.90 11.59
N ILE A 12 18.33 16.90 10.95
CA ILE A 12 17.55 18.11 10.69
C ILE A 12 16.99 18.67 12.00
N ALA A 13 16.44 17.83 12.88
CA ALA A 13 15.92 18.26 14.18
C ALA A 13 17.01 18.96 15.02
N LYS A 14 18.20 18.35 15.11
CA LYS A 14 19.37 18.95 15.78
C LYS A 14 19.82 20.25 15.09
N GLY A 15 19.86 20.26 13.76
CA GLY A 15 20.22 21.43 12.96
C GLY A 15 19.28 22.63 13.20
N CYS A 16 17.97 22.41 13.27
CA CYS A 16 17.00 23.45 13.58
C CYS A 16 17.20 24.04 14.98
N ALA A 17 17.48 23.20 15.99
CA ALA A 17 17.74 23.66 17.35
C ALA A 17 19.02 24.52 17.44
N ILE A 18 20.10 24.09 16.77
CA ILE A 18 21.35 24.85 16.69
C ILE A 18 21.12 26.21 16.00
N ALA A 19 20.42 26.22 14.86
CA ALA A 19 20.12 27.45 14.13
C ALA A 19 19.26 28.44 14.93
N ALA A 20 18.40 27.93 15.81
CA ALA A 20 17.60 28.74 16.73
C ALA A 20 18.35 29.17 18.00
N GLY A 21 19.63 28.80 18.16
CA GLY A 21 20.47 29.20 19.29
C GLY A 21 20.13 28.49 20.60
N LEU A 22 19.52 27.30 20.54
CA LEU A 22 19.22 26.53 21.75
C LEU A 22 20.52 26.06 22.42
N PRO A 23 20.61 26.14 23.76
CA PRO A 23 21.74 25.62 24.49
C PRO A 23 21.68 24.07 24.57
N PRO A 24 22.82 23.39 24.85
CA PRO A 24 22.92 21.93 24.83
C PRO A 24 21.87 21.19 25.67
N GLU A 25 21.50 21.72 26.84
CA GLU A 25 20.52 21.13 27.75
C GLU A 25 19.06 21.22 27.25
N ARG A 26 18.82 21.94 26.15
CA ARG A 26 17.52 22.03 25.48
C ARG A 26 17.50 21.40 24.09
N MET A 27 18.54 20.66 23.73
CA MET A 27 18.58 19.98 22.44
C MET A 27 17.48 18.91 22.34
N PRO A 28 16.89 18.71 21.15
CA PRO A 28 15.83 17.73 20.97
C PRO A 28 16.37 16.31 21.11
N GLU A 29 15.57 15.47 21.76
CA GLU A 29 15.74 14.02 21.74
C GLU A 29 14.90 13.43 20.61
N VAL A 30 15.50 12.53 19.83
CA VAL A 30 14.80 11.82 18.75
C VAL A 30 14.74 10.35 19.12
N HIS A 31 13.53 9.88 19.40
CA HIS A 31 13.26 8.49 19.77
C HIS A 31 12.63 7.77 18.58
N VAL A 32 13.36 6.83 17.98
CA VAL A 32 12.82 5.94 16.95
C VAL A 32 12.23 4.72 17.64
N ARG A 33 10.98 4.39 17.32
CA ARG A 33 10.34 3.16 17.76
C ARG A 33 10.75 2.04 16.82
N GLU A 34 11.87 1.40 17.10
CA GLU A 34 12.48 0.43 16.17
C GLU A 34 11.61 -0.79 15.92
N ASP A 35 10.73 -1.14 16.87
CA ASP A 35 9.79 -2.27 16.73
C ASP A 35 8.46 -1.88 16.05
N GLU A 36 8.22 -0.58 15.81
CA GLU A 36 6.99 -0.08 15.19
C GLU A 36 7.26 0.38 13.75
N PHE A 37 7.51 -0.58 12.87
CA PHE A 37 7.64 -0.33 11.43
C PHE A 37 7.05 -1.48 10.61
N THR A 38 6.91 -1.24 9.30
CA THR A 38 6.59 -2.28 8.32
C THR A 38 7.64 -2.27 7.21
N PRO A 39 8.23 -3.43 6.85
CA PRO A 39 9.00 -3.58 5.63
C PRO A 39 8.17 -3.27 4.38
N ALA A 40 8.85 -3.02 3.26
CA ALA A 40 8.16 -2.83 2.00
C ALA A 40 7.37 -4.10 1.61
N THR A 41 6.08 -3.96 1.35
CA THR A 41 5.24 -5.06 0.86
C THR A 41 5.71 -5.50 -0.51
N TYR A 42 6.28 -6.70 -0.57
CA TYR A 42 6.79 -7.30 -1.79
C TYR A 42 5.82 -8.36 -2.31
N ASN A 43 5.28 -8.09 -3.50
CA ASN A 43 4.49 -9.07 -4.23
C ASN A 43 5.43 -9.97 -5.05
N ASN A 44 5.44 -11.28 -4.75
CA ASN A 44 6.24 -12.23 -5.53
C ASN A 44 5.82 -12.21 -7.02
N PRO A 45 6.74 -12.03 -7.98
CA PRO A 45 6.40 -11.87 -9.39
C PRO A 45 5.65 -13.06 -10.01
N GLU A 46 6.05 -14.28 -9.69
CA GLU A 46 5.46 -15.51 -10.22
C GLU A 46 4.02 -15.70 -9.69
N LEU A 47 3.83 -15.52 -8.39
CA LEU A 47 2.52 -15.58 -7.74
C LEU A 47 1.60 -14.47 -8.26
N THR A 48 2.12 -13.25 -8.39
CA THR A 48 1.40 -12.11 -8.97
C THR A 48 0.90 -12.44 -10.38
N LYS A 49 1.75 -13.00 -11.23
CA LYS A 49 1.39 -13.37 -12.61
C LYS A 49 0.29 -14.44 -12.62
N ARG A 50 0.40 -15.49 -11.80
CA ARG A 50 -0.59 -16.57 -11.70
C ARG A 50 -1.94 -16.04 -11.22
N VAL A 51 -1.96 -15.36 -10.08
CA VAL A 51 -3.21 -14.88 -9.46
C VAL A 51 -3.85 -13.81 -10.37
N SER A 52 -3.07 -12.92 -10.96
CA SER A 52 -3.59 -11.93 -11.92
C SER A 52 -4.28 -12.57 -13.12
N ALA A 53 -3.80 -13.72 -13.61
CA ALA A 53 -4.48 -14.46 -14.67
C ALA A 53 -5.84 -15.01 -14.19
N SER A 54 -5.90 -15.60 -12.99
CA SER A 54 -7.15 -16.06 -12.37
C SER A 54 -8.16 -14.92 -12.20
N LEU A 55 -7.71 -13.77 -11.69
CA LEU A 55 -8.54 -12.57 -11.55
C LEU A 55 -9.11 -12.12 -12.91
N LYS A 56 -8.27 -12.04 -13.96
CA LYS A 56 -8.72 -11.65 -15.31
C LYS A 56 -9.78 -12.60 -15.85
N SER A 57 -9.67 -13.89 -15.60
CA SER A 57 -10.70 -14.86 -15.98
C SER A 57 -12.00 -14.70 -15.19
N ALA A 58 -11.91 -14.33 -13.90
CA ALA A 58 -13.06 -14.23 -13.01
C ALA A 58 -13.86 -12.92 -13.16
N ILE A 59 -13.17 -11.79 -13.31
CA ILE A 59 -13.80 -10.46 -13.34
C ILE A 59 -13.60 -9.72 -14.66
N GLY A 60 -12.95 -10.33 -15.66
CA GLY A 60 -12.69 -9.74 -16.96
C GLY A 60 -11.31 -9.09 -17.07
N ALA A 61 -10.68 -9.19 -18.24
CA ALA A 61 -9.31 -8.75 -18.47
C ALA A 61 -9.12 -7.24 -18.26
N ASP A 62 -10.11 -6.43 -18.66
CA ASP A 62 -10.07 -4.97 -18.56
C ASP A 62 -10.26 -4.46 -17.12
N ASN A 63 -10.73 -5.32 -16.21
CA ASN A 63 -10.96 -4.98 -14.80
C ASN A 63 -9.76 -5.30 -13.89
N VAL A 64 -8.66 -5.82 -14.44
CA VAL A 64 -7.43 -6.10 -13.70
C VAL A 64 -6.29 -5.30 -14.30
N VAL A 65 -5.87 -4.25 -13.58
CA VAL A 65 -4.82 -3.33 -14.00
C VAL A 65 -3.58 -3.48 -13.14
N GLN A 66 -2.41 -3.32 -13.76
CA GLN A 66 -1.16 -3.16 -13.02
C GLN A 66 -1.12 -1.75 -12.43
N LYS A 67 -0.70 -1.65 -11.17
CA LYS A 67 -0.55 -0.39 -10.45
C LYS A 67 0.92 -0.18 -10.12
N ASP A 68 1.39 1.06 -10.23
CA ASP A 68 2.73 1.44 -9.78
C ASP A 68 2.84 1.30 -8.25
N PRO A 69 4.05 1.05 -7.72
CA PRO A 69 4.31 1.07 -6.29
C PRO A 69 3.88 2.39 -5.66
N THR A 70 3.35 2.34 -4.43
CA THR A 70 2.96 3.52 -3.67
C THR A 70 3.88 3.71 -2.45
N MET A 71 3.83 4.89 -1.85
CA MET A 71 4.61 5.21 -0.63
C MET A 71 3.94 4.74 0.67
N GLY A 72 2.82 4.01 0.58
CA GLY A 72 2.11 3.51 1.76
C GLY A 72 2.87 2.35 2.43
N GLY A 73 2.88 2.30 3.75
CA GLY A 73 3.32 1.13 4.52
C GLY A 73 2.13 0.21 4.82
N GLU A 74 2.37 -1.11 4.82
CA GLU A 74 1.35 -2.12 5.06
C GLU A 74 1.98 -3.33 5.77
N ASP A 75 1.49 -3.72 6.94
CA ASP A 75 2.08 -4.79 7.77
C ASP A 75 1.87 -6.20 7.20
N PHE A 76 1.02 -6.34 6.18
CA PHE A 76 0.89 -7.57 5.38
C PHE A 76 2.25 -8.08 4.85
N SER A 77 3.24 -7.19 4.68
CA SER A 77 4.61 -7.55 4.28
C SER A 77 5.22 -8.65 5.17
N GLU A 78 4.86 -8.70 6.45
CA GLU A 78 5.34 -9.68 7.42
C GLU A 78 4.94 -11.12 7.08
N TYR A 79 3.83 -11.33 6.38
CA TYR A 79 3.38 -12.68 5.97
C TYR A 79 4.30 -13.34 4.94
N SER A 80 5.17 -12.58 4.26
CA SER A 80 6.15 -13.15 3.33
C SER A 80 7.34 -13.83 4.02
N LEU A 81 7.46 -13.68 5.34
CA LEU A 81 8.59 -14.13 6.17
C LEU A 81 9.94 -13.50 5.74
N PRO A 82 11.02 -13.64 6.55
CA PRO A 82 12.34 -13.19 6.15
C PRO A 82 12.76 -13.73 4.78
N GLU A 83 13.43 -12.87 4.01
CA GLU A 83 13.92 -13.15 2.64
C GLU A 83 12.82 -13.53 1.63
N HIS A 84 11.56 -13.20 1.95
CA HIS A 84 10.39 -13.58 1.14
C HIS A 84 10.30 -15.10 0.91
N SER A 85 10.69 -15.89 1.92
CA SER A 85 10.69 -17.35 1.88
C SER A 85 9.29 -17.95 1.67
N VAL A 86 8.22 -17.21 1.98
CA VAL A 86 6.85 -17.54 1.61
C VAL A 86 6.37 -16.53 0.56
N PRO A 87 6.05 -16.98 -0.68
CA PRO A 87 5.51 -16.07 -1.71
C PRO A 87 4.20 -15.43 -1.25
N ALA A 88 4.19 -14.10 -1.17
CA ALA A 88 3.01 -13.32 -0.82
C ALA A 88 2.52 -12.48 -2.01
N PHE A 89 1.22 -12.25 -2.07
CA PHE A 89 0.60 -11.37 -3.05
C PHE A 89 -0.60 -10.64 -2.44
N MET A 90 -0.51 -9.32 -2.37
CA MET A 90 -1.59 -8.41 -1.98
C MET A 90 -2.05 -7.61 -3.19
N PHE A 91 -3.36 -7.59 -3.45
CA PHE A 91 -3.97 -6.76 -4.48
C PHE A 91 -4.98 -5.79 -3.87
N ASN A 92 -5.27 -4.71 -4.60
CA ASN A 92 -6.25 -3.72 -4.20
C ASN A 92 -7.56 -3.95 -4.97
N VAL A 93 -8.68 -3.62 -4.35
CA VAL A 93 -10.01 -3.67 -4.97
C VAL A 93 -10.47 -2.25 -5.28
N GLY A 94 -10.96 -2.03 -6.50
CA GLY A 94 -11.56 -0.77 -6.89
C GLY A 94 -12.80 -0.47 -6.04
N ALA A 95 -12.85 0.72 -5.43
CA ALA A 95 -13.91 1.11 -4.51
C ALA A 95 -14.71 2.35 -4.96
N VAL A 96 -14.14 3.15 -5.85
CA VAL A 96 -14.72 4.43 -6.26
C VAL A 96 -15.83 4.20 -7.28
N ASP A 97 -16.87 5.03 -7.20
CA ASP A 97 -17.93 5.08 -8.22
C ASP A 97 -17.33 5.23 -9.64
N PRO A 98 -17.68 4.35 -10.59
CA PRO A 98 -17.11 4.37 -11.94
C PRO A 98 -17.30 5.69 -12.68
N ALA A 99 -18.44 6.38 -12.48
CA ALA A 99 -18.69 7.67 -13.14
C ALA A 99 -17.77 8.75 -12.57
N LYS A 100 -17.58 8.78 -11.25
CA LYS A 100 -16.63 9.71 -10.60
C LYS A 100 -15.18 9.42 -10.98
N ALA A 101 -14.83 8.14 -11.10
CA ALA A 101 -13.50 7.73 -11.55
C ALA A 101 -13.23 8.16 -13.00
N ALA A 102 -14.22 8.00 -13.89
CA ALA A 102 -14.12 8.46 -15.27
C ALA A 102 -14.04 9.99 -15.36
N GLU A 103 -14.85 10.71 -14.59
CA GLU A 103 -14.81 12.17 -14.51
C GLU A 103 -13.44 12.67 -14.05
N SER A 104 -12.92 12.13 -12.94
CA SER A 104 -11.59 12.44 -12.40
C SER A 104 -10.49 12.22 -13.44
N LYS A 105 -10.55 11.12 -14.20
CA LYS A 105 -9.59 10.83 -15.26
C LYS A 105 -9.67 11.84 -16.41
N ASN A 106 -10.86 12.34 -16.73
CA ASN A 106 -11.07 13.27 -17.84
C ASN A 106 -10.68 14.71 -17.47
N ASN A 107 -10.96 15.15 -16.24
CA ASN A 107 -10.78 16.56 -15.85
C ASN A 107 -9.65 16.80 -14.83
N GLY A 108 -9.01 15.74 -14.34
CA GLY A 108 -7.91 15.81 -13.36
C GLY A 108 -8.36 16.08 -11.92
N THR A 109 -9.66 16.11 -11.63
CA THR A 109 -10.17 16.33 -10.27
C THR A 109 -9.73 15.19 -9.37
N PRO A 110 -9.02 15.44 -8.26
CA PRO A 110 -8.55 14.38 -7.39
C PRO A 110 -9.72 13.71 -6.65
N LEU A 111 -9.68 12.38 -6.56
CA LEU A 111 -10.62 11.60 -5.76
C LEU A 111 -10.16 11.55 -4.29
N PRO A 112 -11.10 11.49 -3.31
CA PRO A 112 -10.75 11.22 -1.93
C PRO A 112 -9.97 9.91 -1.78
N SER A 113 -8.81 9.96 -1.13
CA SER A 113 -7.98 8.79 -0.83
C SER A 113 -8.36 8.15 0.51
N LEU A 114 -7.77 6.97 0.79
CA LEU A 114 -7.72 6.42 2.14
C LEU A 114 -7.26 7.48 3.15
N HIS A 115 -7.79 7.41 4.37
CA HIS A 115 -7.62 8.38 5.49
C HIS A 115 -8.30 9.74 5.29
N SER A 116 -9.03 9.95 4.19
CA SER A 116 -9.93 11.11 4.05
C SER A 116 -11.30 10.81 4.66
N SER A 117 -11.88 11.79 5.37
CA SER A 117 -13.29 11.73 5.81
C SER A 117 -14.29 11.70 4.67
N LYS A 118 -13.83 11.96 3.43
CA LYS A 118 -14.64 11.94 2.21
C LYS A 118 -14.49 10.63 1.41
N PHE A 119 -13.65 9.69 1.87
CA PHE A 119 -13.52 8.39 1.22
C PHE A 119 -14.81 7.60 1.39
N ALA A 120 -15.44 7.24 0.27
CA ALA A 120 -16.74 6.60 0.25
C ALA A 120 -16.78 5.49 -0.82
N PRO A 121 -16.40 4.25 -0.47
CA PRO A 121 -16.57 3.09 -1.34
C PRO A 121 -18.03 2.90 -1.77
N VAL A 122 -18.26 2.46 -3.00
CA VAL A 122 -19.58 1.98 -3.44
C VAL A 122 -19.76 0.55 -2.92
N PRO A 123 -20.59 0.30 -1.89
CA PRO A 123 -20.45 -0.91 -1.07
C PRO A 123 -20.64 -2.22 -1.86
N GLU A 124 -21.74 -2.33 -2.59
CA GLU A 124 -22.13 -3.55 -3.32
C GLU A 124 -21.04 -4.03 -4.31
N PRO A 125 -20.65 -3.26 -5.34
CA PRO A 125 -19.64 -3.70 -6.30
C PRO A 125 -18.26 -3.88 -5.67
N THR A 126 -17.90 -3.08 -4.65
CA THR A 126 -16.60 -3.22 -3.96
C THR A 126 -16.52 -4.56 -3.24
N ILE A 127 -17.53 -4.87 -2.43
CA ILE A 127 -17.58 -6.11 -1.63
C ILE A 127 -17.68 -7.32 -2.57
N ARG A 128 -18.58 -7.28 -3.55
CA ARG A 128 -18.75 -8.38 -4.52
C ARG A 128 -17.46 -8.66 -5.27
N THR A 129 -16.77 -7.62 -5.76
CA THR A 129 -15.50 -7.79 -6.49
C THR A 129 -14.41 -8.37 -5.60
N GLY A 130 -14.29 -7.91 -4.35
CA GLY A 130 -13.35 -8.47 -3.39
C GLY A 130 -13.61 -9.95 -3.09
N MET A 131 -14.89 -10.33 -2.90
CA MET A 131 -15.28 -11.72 -2.67
C MET A 131 -14.96 -12.61 -3.88
N ILE A 132 -15.32 -12.20 -5.10
CA ILE A 132 -15.00 -12.95 -6.32
C ILE A 132 -13.48 -13.07 -6.47
N GLY A 133 -12.75 -11.95 -6.36
CA GLY A 133 -11.30 -11.93 -6.52
C GLY A 133 -10.58 -12.87 -5.57
N MET A 134 -10.88 -12.78 -4.26
CA MET A 134 -10.25 -13.64 -3.27
C MET A 134 -10.64 -15.12 -3.46
N THR A 135 -11.92 -15.40 -3.72
CA THR A 135 -12.39 -16.78 -3.92
C THR A 135 -11.73 -17.41 -5.14
N SER A 136 -11.66 -16.69 -6.27
CA SER A 136 -11.00 -17.18 -7.48
C SER A 136 -9.50 -17.38 -7.29
N ALA A 137 -8.83 -16.51 -6.52
CA ALA A 137 -7.42 -16.69 -6.18
C ALA A 137 -7.19 -17.97 -5.37
N VAL A 138 -7.94 -18.18 -4.28
CA VAL A 138 -7.81 -19.39 -3.44
C VAL A 138 -8.15 -20.64 -4.22
N LEU A 139 -9.27 -20.64 -4.95
CA LEU A 139 -9.66 -21.79 -5.74
C LEU A 139 -8.63 -22.15 -6.80
N ASP A 140 -7.95 -21.16 -7.42
CA ASP A 140 -6.87 -21.44 -8.36
C ASP A 140 -5.61 -21.99 -7.69
N LEU A 141 -5.21 -21.42 -6.56
CA LEU A 141 -4.01 -21.83 -5.84
C LEU A 141 -4.14 -23.23 -5.24
N MET A 142 -5.35 -23.60 -4.80
CA MET A 142 -5.64 -24.84 -4.09
C MET A 142 -6.16 -25.97 -4.98
N LYS A 143 -6.20 -25.79 -6.31
CA LYS A 143 -6.56 -26.89 -7.23
C LYS A 143 -5.58 -28.05 -7.02
N LYS A 144 -6.12 -29.24 -6.78
CA LYS A 144 -5.37 -30.50 -6.82
C LYS A 144 -5.31 -31.02 -8.24
#